data_AF-A0A3M7PD88-F1
#
_entry.id   AF-A0A3M7PD88-F1
#
_cell.length_a   1.000
_cell.length_b   1.000
_cell.length_c   1.000
_cell.angle_alpha   90.00
_cell.angle_beta   90.00
_cell.angle_gamma   90.00
#
_symmetry.space_group_name_H-M   'P 1'
#
loop_
_entity.id
_entity.type
_entity.pdbx_description
1 polymer ?
#
loop_
_entity_poly.entity_id
_entity_poly.type
_entity_poly.pdbx_seq_one_letter_code
_entity_poly.pdbx_strand_id
1 'polypeptide(L)'
;MPSEFYEYSAAITKPNTIDLQKIDIYTYGLTLLEIFYGKHGALNEEEDFSIRNPIVVKIKSKYFGDLINKCIDKVSSRPTALVVFEYLIKLNDSLTKVEKIEMIDEAYLKWLIFKIDK
;
A
#
# COMPACT_ATOMS: atom_id res chain seq x y z
N MET A 1 -4.80 -8.52 -14.36
CA MET A 1 -6.21 -8.33 -13.94
C MET A 1 -6.71 -9.62 -13.30
N PRO A 2 -7.67 -9.56 -12.36
CA PRO A 2 -8.18 -10.76 -11.71
C PRO A 2 -9.11 -11.55 -12.65
N SER A 3 -9.31 -12.83 -12.42
CA SER A 3 -10.02 -13.74 -13.35
C SER A 3 -11.46 -13.29 -13.64
N GLU A 4 -12.18 -12.81 -12.62
CA GLU A 4 -13.56 -12.36 -12.74
C GLU A 4 -13.72 -11.13 -13.66
N PHE A 5 -12.68 -10.31 -13.84
CA PHE A 5 -12.71 -9.23 -14.82
C PHE A 5 -12.92 -9.79 -16.24
N TYR A 6 -12.24 -10.90 -16.54
CA TYR A 6 -12.34 -11.52 -17.86
C TYR A 6 -13.68 -12.22 -18.08
N GLU A 7 -14.29 -12.75 -17.01
CA GLU A 7 -15.65 -13.29 -17.05
C GLU A 7 -16.64 -12.24 -17.56
N TYR A 8 -16.58 -11.00 -17.04
CA TYR A 8 -17.46 -9.93 -17.50
C TYR A 8 -17.04 -9.30 -18.83
N SER A 9 -15.75 -9.34 -19.19
CA SER A 9 -15.26 -8.76 -20.45
C SER A 9 -15.81 -9.48 -21.69
N ALA A 10 -16.09 -10.78 -21.55
CA ALA A 10 -16.54 -11.65 -22.63
C ALA A 10 -17.98 -12.18 -22.45
N ALA A 11 -18.61 -11.95 -21.28
CA ALA A 11 -19.95 -12.44 -21.00
C ALA A 11 -21.07 -11.48 -21.44
N ILE A 12 -22.21 -12.08 -21.77
CA ILE A 12 -23.49 -11.38 -21.97
C ILE A 12 -24.00 -10.82 -20.62
N THR A 13 -23.63 -11.49 -19.52
CA THR A 13 -24.01 -11.10 -18.15
C THR A 13 -23.21 -9.90 -17.70
N LYS A 14 -23.91 -8.80 -17.39
CA LYS A 14 -23.28 -7.60 -16.84
C LYS A 14 -22.98 -7.77 -15.34
N PRO A 15 -21.81 -7.33 -14.86
CA PRO A 15 -21.50 -7.33 -13.44
C PRO A 15 -22.44 -6.41 -12.68
N ASN A 16 -22.76 -6.77 -11.44
CA ASN A 16 -23.42 -5.85 -10.53
C ASN A 16 -22.39 -4.87 -9.92
N THR A 17 -22.87 -3.85 -9.20
CA THR A 17 -22.01 -2.83 -8.60
C THR A 17 -21.00 -3.40 -7.59
N ILE A 18 -21.37 -4.44 -6.86
CA ILE A 18 -20.49 -5.09 -5.87
C ILE A 18 -19.35 -5.81 -6.58
N ASP A 19 -19.64 -6.51 -7.68
CA ASP A 19 -18.63 -7.21 -8.48
C ASP A 19 -17.58 -6.23 -9.00
N LEU A 20 -18.01 -5.09 -9.56
CA LEU A 20 -17.12 -4.02 -10.02
C LEU A 20 -16.25 -3.46 -8.89
N GLN A 21 -16.85 -3.19 -7.72
CA GLN A 21 -16.09 -2.72 -6.56
C GLN A 21 -15.03 -3.72 -6.10
N LYS A 22 -15.30 -5.02 -6.20
CA LYS A 22 -14.32 -6.07 -5.84
C LYS A 22 -13.16 -6.14 -6.83
N ILE A 23 -13.40 -5.89 -8.12
CA ILE A 23 -12.36 -5.79 -9.15
C ILE A 23 -11.52 -4.53 -8.93
N ASP A 24 -12.16 -3.40 -8.62
CA ASP A 24 -11.47 -2.15 -8.33
C ASP A 24 -10.58 -2.29 -7.08
N ILE A 25 -11.07 -2.95 -6.02
CA ILE A 25 -10.29 -3.21 -4.80
C ILE A 25 -9.08 -4.10 -5.09
N TYR A 26 -9.21 -5.09 -5.96
CA TYR A 26 -8.08 -5.90 -6.38
C TYR A 26 -7.03 -5.06 -7.11
N THR A 27 -7.46 -4.26 -8.09
CA THR A 27 -6.59 -3.39 -8.87
C THR A 27 -5.89 -2.37 -7.98
N TYR A 28 -6.61 -1.81 -7.01
CA TYR A 28 -6.07 -0.95 -5.97
C TYR A 28 -5.02 -1.67 -5.11
N GLY A 29 -5.25 -2.94 -4.76
CA GLY A 29 -4.27 -3.78 -4.06
C GLY A 29 -2.96 -3.93 -4.83
N LEU A 30 -3.03 -4.08 -6.16
CA LEU A 30 -1.84 -4.08 -7.03
C LEU A 30 -1.16 -2.70 -7.01
N THR A 31 -1.90 -1.61 -7.13
CA THR A 31 -1.32 -0.25 -7.02
C THR A 31 -0.61 -0.04 -5.69
N LEU A 32 -1.19 -0.50 -4.58
CA LEU A 32 -0.54 -0.42 -3.26
C LEU A 32 0.72 -1.27 -3.18
N LEU A 33 0.71 -2.47 -3.77
CA LEU A 33 1.89 -3.32 -3.88
C LEU A 33 3.02 -2.60 -4.64
N GLU A 34 2.69 -1.97 -5.76
CA GLU A 34 3.64 -1.22 -6.59
C GLU A 34 4.21 -0.01 -5.84
N ILE A 35 3.37 0.73 -5.12
CA ILE A 35 3.81 1.82 -4.25
C ILE A 35 4.76 1.27 -3.19
N PHE A 36 4.42 0.18 -2.52
CA PHE A 36 5.23 -0.34 -1.41
C PHE A 36 6.61 -0.82 -1.84
N TYR A 37 6.65 -1.68 -2.86
CA TYR A 37 7.88 -2.30 -3.32
C TYR A 37 8.64 -1.43 -4.29
N GLY A 38 7.97 -0.43 -4.84
CA GLY A 38 8.58 0.43 -5.80
C GLY A 38 8.85 -0.21 -7.15
N LYS A 39 8.08 -1.25 -7.47
CA LYS A 39 8.23 -2.04 -8.69
C LYS A 39 6.87 -2.08 -9.36
N HIS A 40 6.80 -1.70 -10.63
CA HIS A 40 5.59 -1.85 -11.43
C HIS A 40 5.43 -3.33 -11.82
N GLY A 41 4.19 -3.81 -11.86
CA GLY A 41 3.87 -5.24 -11.75
C GLY A 41 4.61 -6.22 -12.68
N ALA A 42 5.22 -7.22 -12.06
CA ALA A 42 5.15 -8.65 -12.39
C ALA A 42 5.74 -9.44 -11.22
N LEU A 43 5.14 -10.57 -10.85
CA LEU A 43 5.77 -11.63 -10.04
C LEU A 43 6.78 -12.38 -10.93
N ASN A 44 7.72 -11.67 -11.55
CA ASN A 44 8.84 -12.28 -12.27
C ASN A 44 10.04 -12.30 -11.33
N GLU A 45 10.48 -13.50 -10.95
CA GLU A 45 11.66 -13.73 -10.10
C GLU A 45 12.98 -13.33 -10.79
N GLU A 46 12.96 -13.04 -12.09
CA GLU A 46 14.16 -12.86 -12.93
C GLU A 46 14.35 -11.47 -13.54
N GLU A 47 13.44 -10.50 -13.35
CA GLU A 47 13.56 -9.18 -13.99
C GLU A 47 14.00 -8.07 -13.02
N ASP A 48 15.20 -7.56 -13.27
CA ASP A 48 15.79 -6.41 -12.59
C ASP A 48 15.12 -5.11 -13.12
N PHE A 49 14.03 -4.71 -12.50
CA PHE A 49 13.22 -3.58 -12.96
C PHE A 49 13.70 -2.22 -12.42
N SER A 50 13.69 -1.21 -13.29
CA SER A 50 13.96 0.20 -13.02
C SER A 50 12.98 1.06 -13.82
N ILE A 51 12.43 2.13 -13.24
CA ILE A 51 12.54 3.52 -13.75
C ILE A 51 12.25 4.48 -12.58
N ARG A 52 13.36 4.99 -12.02
CA ARG A 52 13.56 6.28 -11.32
C ARG A 52 12.53 6.70 -10.26
N ASN A 53 12.87 6.34 -9.02
CA ASN A 53 12.26 6.67 -7.74
C ASN A 53 10.84 6.13 -7.53
N PRO A 54 10.73 4.82 -7.30
CA PRO A 54 9.65 4.36 -6.47
C PRO A 54 9.55 5.12 -5.14
N ILE A 55 8.32 5.35 -4.68
CA ILE A 55 8.05 5.74 -3.29
C ILE A 55 8.32 4.50 -2.44
N VAL A 56 9.59 4.16 -2.22
CA VAL A 56 9.95 3.07 -1.31
C VAL A 56 9.51 3.52 0.07
N VAL A 57 8.39 2.97 0.54
CA VAL A 57 7.98 3.13 1.93
C VAL A 57 9.00 2.33 2.75
N LYS A 58 10.07 3.00 3.19
CA LYS A 58 11.15 2.39 3.99
C LYS A 58 10.61 1.73 5.26
N ILE A 59 9.47 2.20 5.74
CA ILE A 59 8.79 1.71 6.93
C ILE A 59 7.75 0.68 6.52
N LYS A 60 8.07 -0.60 6.73
CA LYS A 60 7.11 -1.69 6.56
C LYS A 60 6.02 -1.61 7.62
N SER A 61 5.00 -0.80 7.38
CA SER A 61 3.80 -0.79 8.23
C SER A 61 3.08 -2.13 8.07
N LYS A 62 2.90 -2.85 9.18
CA LYS A 62 2.12 -4.10 9.22
C LYS A 62 0.72 -3.90 8.62
N TYR A 63 0.10 -2.75 8.89
CA TYR A 63 -1.22 -2.40 8.35
C TYR A 63 -1.23 -2.31 6.83
N PHE A 64 -0.13 -1.84 6.23
CA PHE A 64 -0.02 -1.73 4.77
C PHE A 64 0.12 -3.09 4.10
N GLY A 65 0.97 -3.97 4.66
CA GLY A 65 1.11 -5.35 4.17
C GLY A 65 -0.17 -6.16 4.32
N ASP A 66 -0.83 -6.05 5.49
CA ASP A 66 -2.11 -6.71 5.74
C ASP A 66 -3.22 -6.23 4.78
N LEU A 67 -3.24 -4.94 4.45
CA LEU A 67 -4.20 -4.36 3.50
C LEU A 67 -3.95 -4.90 2.08
N ILE A 68 -2.70 -4.89 1.61
CA ILE A 68 -2.33 -5.42 0.29
C ILE A 68 -2.79 -6.87 0.17
N ASN A 69 -2.43 -7.71 1.13
CA ASN A 69 -2.77 -9.13 1.13
C ASN A 69 -4.28 -9.35 1.05
N LYS A 70 -5.08 -8.58 1.79
CA LYS A 70 -6.54 -8.66 1.74
C LYS A 70 -7.12 -8.21 0.40
N CYS A 71 -6.56 -7.17 -0.21
CA CYS A 71 -7.04 -6.66 -1.50
C CYS A 71 -6.78 -7.64 -2.65
N ILE A 72 -5.65 -8.34 -2.65
CA ILE A 72 -5.25 -9.28 -3.73
C ILE A 72 -5.74 -10.72 -3.50
N ASP A 73 -6.41 -11.00 -2.38
CA ASP A 73 -6.97 -12.31 -2.06
C ASP A 73 -8.22 -12.65 -2.91
N LYS A 74 -8.82 -13.81 -2.63
CA LYS A 74 -10.10 -14.27 -3.18
C LYS A 74 -11.18 -13.21 -3.02
N VAL A 75 -12.06 -13.11 -4.02
CA VAL A 75 -13.16 -12.12 -4.09
C VAL A 75 -13.95 -12.00 -2.78
N SER A 76 -14.26 -13.12 -2.12
CA SER A 76 -14.99 -13.17 -0.84
C SER A 76 -14.25 -12.53 0.33
N SER A 77 -12.91 -12.60 0.33
CA SER A 77 -12.04 -12.10 1.40
C SER A 77 -11.68 -10.62 1.21
N ARG A 78 -11.85 -10.08 0.00
CA ARG A 78 -11.49 -8.70 -0.30
C ARG A 78 -12.28 -7.74 0.58
N PRO A 79 -11.66 -6.66 1.07
CA PRO A 79 -12.34 -5.69 1.91
C PRO A 79 -13.46 -4.97 1.14
N THR A 80 -14.21 -4.12 1.83
CA THR A 80 -15.04 -3.09 1.22
C THR A 80 -14.25 -1.79 1.15
N ALA A 81 -14.70 -0.81 0.35
CA ALA A 81 -14.06 0.50 0.29
C ALA A 81 -14.00 1.18 1.67
N LEU A 82 -15.01 0.98 2.52
CA LEU A 82 -15.01 1.49 3.89
C LEU A 82 -13.87 0.90 4.72
N VAL A 83 -13.68 -0.42 4.67
CA VAL A 83 -12.59 -1.09 5.38
C VAL A 83 -11.24 -0.63 4.84
N VAL A 84 -11.08 -0.47 3.52
CA VAL A 84 -9.86 0.11 2.93
C VAL A 84 -9.56 1.48 3.53
N PHE A 85 -10.57 2.36 3.62
CA PHE A 85 -10.43 3.70 4.19
C PHE A 85 -9.99 3.67 5.67
N GLU A 86 -10.52 2.76 6.48
CA GLU A 86 -10.10 2.57 7.87
C GLU A 86 -8.61 2.18 7.99
N TYR A 87 -8.11 1.35 7.07
CA TYR A 87 -6.69 1.01 7.02
C TYR A 87 -5.82 2.22 6.65
N LEU A 88 -6.28 3.08 5.76
CA LEU A 88 -5.57 4.31 5.38
C LEU A 88 -5.50 5.31 6.54
N ILE A 89 -6.56 5.43 7.34
CA ILE A 89 -6.53 6.25 8.58
C ILE A 89 -5.48 5.71 9.54
N LYS A 90 -5.47 4.39 9.81
CA LYS A 90 -4.48 3.75 10.69
C LYS A 90 -3.05 3.92 10.18
N LEU A 91 -2.86 3.88 8.86
CA LEU A 91 -1.57 4.15 8.23
C LEU A 91 -1.13 5.60 8.48
N ASN A 92 -2.00 6.57 8.23
CA ASN A 92 -1.73 7.99 8.44
C ASN A 92 -1.37 8.28 9.91
N ASP A 93 -2.12 7.71 10.86
CA ASP A 93 -1.83 7.82 12.29
C ASP A 93 -0.48 7.20 12.67
N SER A 94 -0.05 6.17 11.95
CA SER A 94 1.26 5.54 12.17
C SER A 94 2.39 6.39 11.60
N LEU A 95 2.21 6.97 10.41
CA LEU A 95 3.20 7.83 9.75
C LEU A 95 3.43 9.13 10.53
N THR A 96 2.36 9.79 10.97
CA THR A 96 2.45 11.02 11.78
C THR A 96 3.15 10.82 13.12
N LYS A 97 3.11 9.60 13.69
CA LYS A 97 3.88 9.26 14.90
C LYS A 97 5.38 9.17 14.60
N VAL A 98 5.76 8.61 13.45
CA VAL A 98 7.17 8.50 13.06
C VAL A 98 7.78 9.87 12.79
N GLU A 99 7.09 10.74 12.05
CA GLU A 99 7.55 12.11 11.78
C GLU A 99 7.84 12.87 13.09
N LYS A 100 6.97 12.72 14.10
CA LYS A 100 7.20 13.32 15.42
C LYS A 100 8.43 12.75 16.13
N ILE A 101 8.71 11.46 15.99
CA ILE A 101 9.89 10.82 16.59
C ILE A 101 11.17 11.32 15.92
N GLU A 102 11.20 11.39 14.59
CA GLU A 102 12.36 11.92 13.84
C GLU A 102 12.67 13.37 14.21
N MET A 103 11.63 14.21 14.36
CA MET A 103 11.80 15.59 14.83
C MET A 103 12.39 15.68 16.24
N ILE A 104 12.01 14.78 17.15
CA ILE A 104 12.55 14.75 18.52
C ILE A 104 14.02 14.33 18.50
N ASP A 105 14.38 13.33 17.71
CA ASP A 105 15.75 12.83 17.63
C ASP A 105 16.70 13.89 17.05
N GLU A 106 16.26 14.61 16.01
CA GLU A 106 17.03 15.71 15.42
C GLU A 106 17.23 16.87 16.42
N ALA A 107 16.20 17.20 17.21
CA ALA A 107 16.29 18.22 18.25
C ALA A 107 17.24 17.79 19.40
N TYR A 108 17.20 16.51 19.78
CA TYR A 108 18.07 15.95 20.80
C TYR A 108 19.55 15.93 20.36
N LEU A 109 19.82 15.55 19.12
CA LEU A 109 21.15 15.59 18.52
C LEU A 109 21.71 17.02 18.48
N LYS A 110 20.91 18.01 18.06
CA LYS A 110 21.31 19.43 18.10
C LYS A 110 21.64 19.91 19.52
N TRP A 111 20.86 19.47 20.51
CA TRP A 111 21.10 19.80 21.91
C TRP A 111 22.40 19.16 22.46
N LEU A 112 22.68 17.90 22.11
CA LEU A 112 23.92 17.22 22.50
C LEU A 112 25.16 17.90 21.92
N ILE A 113 25.14 18.28 20.64
CA ILE A 113 26.25 19.01 20.00
C ILE A 113 26.53 20.31 20.75
N PHE A 114 25.48 21.11 21.04
CA PHE A 114 25.62 22.36 21.78
C PHE A 114 26.18 22.19 23.21
N LYS A 115 26.02 21.00 23.80
CA LYS A 115 26.56 20.64 25.13
C LYS A 115 28.01 20.20 25.11
N ILE A 116 28.53 19.69 23.98
CA ILE A 116 29.91 19.24 23.83
C ILE A 116 30.84 20.42 23.50
N ASP A 117 30.32 21.45 22.81
CA ASP A 117 31.07 22.66 22.43
C ASP A 117 31.16 23.73 23.54
N LYS A 118 30.82 23.40 24.79
CA LYS A 118 30.92 24.28 25.98
C LYS A 118 31.78 23.65 27.07
#